data_AF-A0A662PCP1-F1
#
_entry.id   AF-A0A662PCP1-F1
#
_cell.length_a   1.000
_cell.length_b   1.000
_cell.length_c   1.000
_cell.angle_alpha   90.00
_cell.angle_beta   90.00
_cell.angle_gamma   90.00
#
_symmetry.space_group_name_H-M   'P 1'
#
loop_
_entity.id
_entity.type
_entity.pdbx_description
1 polymer ?
#
loop_
_entity_poly.entity_id
_entity_poly.type
_entity_poly.pdbx_seq_one_letter_code
_entity_poly.pdbx_strand_id
1 'polypeptide(L)' 'MVRTFIAIDLGQETKDIIESKVLDEISKIDVDVKLVEKENLHLTLKFLGE' A
#
# COMPACT_ATOMS: atom_id res chain seq x y z
N MET A 1 -4.14 -2.52 -21.87
CA MET A 1 -5.22 -3.28 -21.21
C MET A 1 -5.25 -2.84 -19.74
N VAL A 2 -6.43 -2.73 -19.11
CA VAL A 2 -6.53 -2.34 -17.70
C VAL A 2 -6.45 -3.59 -16.83
N ARG A 3 -5.54 -3.60 -15.86
CA ARG A 3 -5.46 -4.64 -14.83
C ARG A 3 -6.48 -4.35 -13.73
N THR A 4 -7.23 -5.35 -13.31
CA THR A 4 -8.32 -5.19 -12.34
C THR A 4 -8.17 -6.17 -11.19
N PHE A 5 -8.68 -5.77 -10.02
CA PHE A 5 -8.69 -6.58 -8.81
C PHE A 5 -9.84 -6.15 -7.89
N ILE A 6 -10.18 -7.01 -6.95
CA ILE A 6 -11.12 -6.74 -5.86
C ILE A 6 -10.30 -6.55 -4.59
N ALA A 7 -10.58 -5.49 -3.83
CA ALA A 7 -9.87 -5.18 -2.59
C ALA A 7 -10.82 -4.68 -1.49
N ILE A 8 -10.35 -4.80 -0.25
CA ILE A 8 -10.89 -4.08 0.91
C ILE A 8 -9.98 -2.88 1.15
N ASP A 9 -10.57 -1.69 1.16
CA ASP A 9 -9.83 -0.48 1.51
C ASP A 9 -9.53 -0.45 3.02
N LEU A 10 -8.38 0.13 3.38
CA LEU A 10 -8.02 0.32 4.78
C LEU A 10 -8.63 1.64 5.30
N GLY A 11 -9.11 1.61 6.54
CA GLY A 11 -9.57 2.82 7.22
C GLY A 11 -8.43 3.82 7.40
N GLN A 12 -8.77 5.12 7.47
CA GLN A 12 -7.79 6.21 7.57
C GLN A 12 -6.81 6.02 8.74
N GLU A 13 -7.33 5.67 9.92
CA GLU A 13 -6.50 5.40 11.11
C GLU A 13 -5.47 4.30 10.85
N THR A 14 -5.86 3.22 10.17
CA THR A 14 -4.94 2.13 9.82
C THR A 14 -3.87 2.59 8.81
N LYS A 15 -4.27 3.39 7.81
CA LYS A 15 -3.34 3.97 6.83
C LYS A 15 -2.32 4.89 7.51
N ASP A 16 -2.75 5.73 8.46
CA ASP A 16 -1.89 6.65 9.22
C ASP A 16 -0.89 5.88 10.09
N ILE A 17 -1.32 4.77 10.71
CA ILE A 17 -0.44 3.90 11.50
C ILE A 17 0.61 3.25 10.58
N ILE A 18 0.21 2.71 9.43
CA ILE A 18 1.16 2.07 8.49
C ILE A 18 2.18 3.08 7.98
N GLU A 19 1.74 4.29 7.62
CA GLU A 19 2.61 5.36 7.16
C GLU A 19 3.67 5.70 8.22
N SER A 20 3.22 6.06 9.42
CA SER A 20 4.10 6.52 10.51
C SER A 20 5.00 5.42 11.11
N LYS A 21 4.59 4.15 11.06
CA LYS A 21 5.33 3.05 11.71
C LYS A 21 6.19 2.24 10.76
N VAL A 22 5.86 2.21 9.47
CA VAL A 22 6.49 1.31 8.50
C VAL A 22 7.10 2.10 7.35
N LEU A 23 6.29 2.91 6.64
CA LEU A 23 6.77 3.62 5.45
C LEU A 23 7.84 4.66 5.82
N ASP A 24 7.61 5.44 6.87
CA ASP A 24 8.55 6.44 7.38
C ASP A 24 9.87 5.82 7.82
N GLU A 25 9.84 4.66 8.47
CA GLU A 25 11.06 3.98 8.91
C GLU A 25 11.85 3.39 7.74
N ILE A 26 11.16 2.80 6.75
CA ILE A 26 11.80 2.27 5.53
C ILE A 26 12.43 3.41 4.73
N SER A 27 11.80 4.58 4.67
CA SER A 27 12.32 5.75 3.94
C SER A 27 13.65 6.29 4.47
N LYS A 28 14.00 5.98 5.73
CA LYS A 28 15.26 6.39 6.38
C LYS A 28 16.42 5.46 6.08
N ILE A 29 16.15 4.30 5.49
CA ILE A 29 17.16 3.29 5.15
C ILE A 29 17.62 3.58 3.73
N ASP A 30 18.94 3.57 3.50
CA ASP A 30 19.54 3.69 2.17
C ASP A 30 19.37 2.38 1.40
N VAL A 31 18.14 2.12 0.96
CA VAL A 31 17.74 0.94 0.20
C VAL A 31 16.89 1.36 -1.00
N ASP A 32 17.16 0.77 -2.16
CA ASP A 32 16.38 1.00 -3.38
C ASP A 32 15.04 0.26 -3.28
N VAL A 33 14.03 0.94 -2.73
CA VAL A 33 12.68 0.40 -2.59
C VAL A 33 11.64 1.41 -3.06
N LYS A 34 10.67 0.93 -3.85
CA LYS A 34 9.51 1.73 -4.27
C LYS A 34 8.36 1.52 -3.29
N LEU A 35 8.11 2.54 -2.46
CA LEU A 35 6.98 2.54 -1.53
C LEU A 35 5.63 2.73 -2.25
N VAL A 36 4.59 2.14 -1.67
CA VAL A 36 3.20 2.32 -2.12
C VAL A 36 2.68 3.62 -1.51
N GLU A 37 1.99 4.43 -2.32
CA GLU A 37 1.33 5.64 -1.85
C GLU A 37 0.21 5.30 -0.85
N LYS A 38 0.00 6.16 0.13
CA LYS A 38 -0.98 5.97 1.21
C LYS A 38 -2.39 5.66 0.70
N GLU A 39 -2.83 6.37 -0.34
CA GLU A 39 -4.14 6.17 -0.98
C GLU A 39 -4.30 4.79 -1.62
N ASN A 40 -3.19 4.16 -1.99
CA ASN A 40 -3.13 2.83 -2.58
C ASN A 40 -2.97 1.71 -1.55
N LEU A 41 -2.96 2.00 -0.24
CA LEU A 41 -2.91 0.97 0.80
C LEU A 41 -4.26 0.26 0.93
N HIS A 42 -4.30 -0.99 0.50
CA HIS A 42 -5.50 -1.83 0.53
C HIS A 42 -5.14 -3.32 0.70
N LEU A 43 -6.13 -4.14 1.02
CA LEU A 43 -6.00 -5.60 1.03
C LEU A 43 -6.64 -6.17 -0.23
N THR A 44 -5.84 -6.60 -1.20
CA THR A 44 -6.33 -7.30 -2.38
C THR A 44 -6.92 -8.65 -1.98
N LEU A 45 -8.18 -8.90 -2.33
CA LEU A 45 -8.87 -10.17 -2.11
C LEU A 45 -8.73 -11.12 -3.30
N LYS A 46 -8.84 -10.58 -4.51
CA LYS A 46 -8.78 -11.36 -5.74
C LYS A 46 -8.29 -10.51 -6.90
N PHE A 47 -7.21 -10.97 -7.54
CA PHE A 47 -6.73 -10.40 -8.79
C PHE A 47 -7.54 -10.98 -9.97
N LEU A 48 -7.87 -10.15 -10.97
CA LEU A 48 -8.79 -10.50 -12.06
C LEU A 48 -8.21 -10.38 -13.48
N GLY A 49 -6.92 -10.08 -13.65
CA GLY A 49 -6.34 -9.84 -14.98
C GLY A 49 -4.96 -10.45 -15.23
N GLU A 50 -4.40 -10.07 -16.39
CA GLU A 50 -2.98 -10.12 -16.81
C GLU A 50 -2.53 -8.73 -17.26
#